data_AF-A0A5N1JDD2-F1
#
_entry.id   AF-A0A5N1JDD2-F1
#
_cell.length_a   1.000
_cell.length_b   1.000
_cell.length_c   1.000
_cell.angle_alpha   90.00
_cell.angle_beta   90.00
_cell.angle_gamma   90.00
#
_symmetry.space_group_name_H-M   'P 1'
#
loop_
_entity.id
_entity.type
_entity.pdbx_description
1 polymer ?
#
loop_
_entity_poly.entity_id
_entity_poly.type
_entity_poly.pdbx_seq_one_letter_code
_entity_poly.pdbx_strand_id
1 'polypeptide(L)'
;MSVLFLKIAIALAGSLVTIGVVRFRKTIDQVSLRQQGPILLTVFVLLRIIPFIVVYILMGQKSGSDIPVFYDAALHAMQGEVVYRDFWTPYSPLFPYVTTLLLPFWNSPNAIVLLMILMEGVALWLTWRAYRTEIRGLFLRMLTYLTLVGPMVLCVLGGQEDIWMWLFGALSVLVWQRTGDSLWIGVVLALALIFTKALPVLLIIPVLFLVEKPLRYILGLAITGLPALGILVALVGTKFTTPMSIAELPFAPNLWTVLSPITGDFRSYSSLLLWGGVGLTVVVTTLGAMILKQRMSYAKALPVLWTLCFCFMMFIHKNSFSNYAFIFLMPMLLNTVDLRSRRQVAVLILFNALVVIQPSYWWRMGNPIFTQWSDLTSMANLIEYAMELTIMGCLVYFLHHLYQMISHNQFQHANAPAEFPTIR
;
A
#
# COMPACT_ATOMS: atom_id res chain seq x y z
N MET A 1 3.72 -0.99 -27.36
CA MET A 1 3.00 0.26 -27.65
C MET A 1 1.54 0.23 -27.18
N SER A 2 0.70 -0.70 -27.64
CA SER A 2 -0.75 -0.75 -27.33
C SER A 2 -1.12 -0.70 -25.83
N VAL A 3 -0.43 -1.49 -24.98
CA VAL A 3 -0.73 -1.56 -23.54
C VAL A 3 -0.37 -0.26 -22.79
N LEU A 4 0.62 0.51 -23.25
CA LEU A 4 0.95 1.82 -22.65
C LEU A 4 -0.18 2.82 -22.91
N PHE A 5 -0.62 2.94 -24.16
CA PHE A 5 -1.72 3.81 -24.56
C PHE A 5 -3.01 3.45 -23.83
N LEU A 6 -3.29 2.16 -23.65
CA LEU A 6 -4.43 1.71 -22.85
C LEU A 6 -4.32 2.17 -21.39
N LYS A 7 -3.15 2.03 -20.75
CA LYS A 7 -2.95 2.50 -19.37
C LYS A 7 -3.07 4.02 -19.25
N ILE A 8 -2.60 4.78 -20.24
CA ILE A 8 -2.78 6.24 -20.30
C ILE A 8 -4.27 6.58 -20.42
N ALA A 9 -5.00 5.92 -21.32
CA ALA A 9 -6.44 6.15 -21.49
C ALA A 9 -7.23 5.82 -20.21
N ILE A 10 -6.92 4.70 -19.56
CA ILE A 10 -7.52 4.32 -18.27
C ILE A 10 -7.16 5.35 -17.19
N ALA A 11 -5.90 5.80 -17.13
CA ALA A 11 -5.46 6.85 -16.21
C ALA A 11 -6.25 8.15 -16.39
N LEU A 12 -6.43 8.62 -17.62
CA LEU A 12 -7.22 9.82 -17.92
C LEU A 12 -8.69 9.63 -17.55
N ALA A 13 -9.31 8.52 -17.96
CA ALA A 13 -10.71 8.24 -17.65
C ALA A 13 -10.97 8.12 -16.15
N GLY A 14 -10.15 7.34 -15.43
CA GLY A 14 -10.24 7.19 -13.96
C GLY A 14 -9.99 8.50 -13.21
N SER A 15 -9.10 9.35 -13.74
CA SER A 15 -8.87 10.70 -13.21
C SER A 15 -10.11 11.57 -13.34
N LEU A 16 -10.77 11.57 -14.52
CA LEU A 16 -12.02 12.32 -14.73
C LEU A 16 -13.15 11.84 -13.83
N VAL A 17 -13.30 10.52 -13.66
CA VAL A 17 -14.29 9.94 -12.73
C VAL A 17 -14.02 10.38 -11.29
N THR A 18 -12.76 10.33 -10.86
CA THR A 18 -12.36 10.79 -9.51
C THR A 18 -12.66 12.28 -9.32
N ILE A 19 -12.35 13.12 -10.31
CA ILE A 19 -12.70 14.55 -10.28
C ILE A 19 -14.22 14.72 -10.14
N GLY A 20 -15.00 13.94 -10.88
CA GLY A 20 -16.47 13.91 -10.77
C GLY A 20 -16.92 13.63 -9.34
N VAL A 21 -16.45 12.54 -8.73
CA VAL A 21 -16.79 12.18 -7.34
C VAL A 21 -16.46 13.31 -6.37
N VAL A 22 -15.26 13.88 -6.45
CA VAL A 22 -14.85 15.00 -5.57
C VAL A 22 -15.67 16.27 -5.84
N ARG A 23 -16.04 16.53 -7.09
CA ARG A 23 -16.86 17.70 -7.48
C ARG A 23 -18.28 17.62 -6.93
N PHE A 24 -18.88 16.42 -6.90
CA PHE A 24 -20.22 16.14 -6.40
C PHE A 24 -20.26 15.81 -4.89
N ARG A 25 -19.20 16.13 -4.14
CA ARG A 25 -19.11 15.87 -2.69
C ARG A 25 -20.32 16.31 -1.88
N LYS A 26 -20.92 17.48 -2.19
CA LYS A 26 -22.08 17.99 -1.44
C LYS A 26 -23.28 17.06 -1.52
N THR A 27 -23.50 16.45 -2.67
CA THR A 27 -24.58 15.48 -2.91
C THR A 27 -24.26 14.14 -2.24
N ILE A 28 -23.01 13.70 -2.36
CA ILE A 28 -22.54 12.45 -1.73
C ILE A 28 -22.61 12.52 -0.20
N ASP A 29 -22.31 13.67 0.39
CA ASP A 29 -22.37 13.90 1.83
C ASP A 29 -23.81 13.83 2.39
N GLN A 30 -24.84 13.93 1.55
CA GLN A 30 -26.25 13.81 1.94
C GLN A 30 -26.72 12.35 2.04
N VAL A 31 -25.92 11.38 1.58
CA VAL A 31 -26.29 9.96 1.60
C VAL A 31 -26.32 9.44 3.04
N SER A 32 -27.44 8.83 3.41
CA SER A 32 -27.64 8.29 4.76
C SER A 32 -26.68 7.15 5.10
N LEU A 33 -26.28 7.01 6.37
CA LEU A 33 -25.36 5.96 6.84
C LEU A 33 -25.81 4.53 6.45
N ARG A 34 -27.12 4.29 6.38
CA ARG A 34 -27.69 2.98 5.98
C ARG A 34 -27.46 2.66 4.51
N GLN A 35 -27.42 3.68 3.65
CA GLN A 35 -27.22 3.53 2.19
C GLN A 35 -25.74 3.46 1.82
N GLN A 36 -24.84 4.00 2.64
CA GLN A 36 -23.41 4.08 2.33
C GLN A 36 -22.77 2.71 2.09
N GLY A 37 -23.09 1.69 2.92
CA GLY A 37 -22.57 0.33 2.76
C GLY A 37 -22.95 -0.31 1.41
N PRO A 38 -24.25 -0.41 1.07
CA PRO A 38 -24.70 -0.89 -0.23
C PRO A 38 -24.10 -0.14 -1.43
N ILE A 39 -23.94 1.19 -1.33
CA ILE A 39 -23.32 1.99 -2.40
C ILE A 39 -21.83 1.64 -2.55
N LEU A 40 -21.07 1.54 -1.45
CA LEU A 40 -19.67 1.12 -1.52
C LEU A 40 -19.52 -0.26 -2.16
N LEU A 41 -20.37 -1.21 -1.80
CA LEU A 41 -20.38 -2.55 -2.40
C LEU A 41 -20.68 -2.48 -3.90
N THR A 42 -21.69 -1.70 -4.29
CA THR A 42 -22.07 -1.53 -5.70
C THR A 42 -20.90 -0.94 -6.50
N VAL A 43 -20.29 0.14 -6.00
CA VAL A 43 -19.15 0.79 -6.67
C VAL A 43 -17.94 -0.14 -6.72
N PHE A 44 -17.68 -0.92 -5.67
CA PHE A 44 -16.63 -1.94 -5.67
C PHE A 44 -16.87 -3.00 -6.75
N VAL A 45 -18.09 -3.55 -6.85
CA VAL A 45 -18.45 -4.51 -7.90
C VAL A 45 -18.27 -3.90 -9.29
N LEU A 46 -18.77 -2.68 -9.50
CA LEU A 46 -18.68 -1.98 -10.79
C LEU A 46 -17.25 -1.66 -11.22
N LEU A 47 -16.37 -1.29 -10.28
CA LEU A 47 -15.01 -0.81 -10.58
C LEU A 47 -13.92 -1.85 -10.38
N ARG A 48 -14.23 -3.02 -9.80
CA ARG A 48 -13.27 -4.11 -9.57
C ARG A 48 -13.73 -5.41 -10.21
N ILE A 49 -14.87 -5.94 -9.77
CA ILE A 49 -15.35 -7.27 -10.21
C ILE A 49 -15.75 -7.28 -11.69
N ILE A 50 -16.51 -6.28 -12.15
CA ILE A 50 -16.91 -6.22 -13.57
C ILE A 50 -15.68 -6.06 -14.49
N PRO A 51 -14.75 -5.11 -14.25
CA PRO A 51 -13.53 -5.00 -15.04
C PRO A 51 -12.71 -6.30 -15.04
N PHE A 52 -12.63 -6.99 -13.90
CA PHE A 52 -11.99 -8.31 -13.83
C PHE A 52 -12.66 -9.33 -14.75
N ILE A 53 -13.99 -9.48 -14.66
CA ILE A 53 -14.76 -10.39 -15.51
C ILE A 53 -14.54 -10.07 -16.99
N VAL A 54 -14.64 -8.79 -17.37
CA VAL A 54 -14.45 -8.37 -18.76
C VAL A 54 -13.05 -8.72 -19.26
N VAL A 55 -12.01 -8.35 -18.51
CA VAL A 55 -10.61 -8.50 -18.96
C VAL A 55 -10.15 -9.95 -18.94
N TYR A 56 -10.39 -10.69 -17.85
CA TYR A 56 -9.78 -12.01 -17.65
C TYR A 56 -10.69 -13.16 -18.04
N ILE A 57 -12.01 -13.01 -17.96
CA ILE A 57 -12.96 -14.07 -18.30
C ILE A 57 -13.44 -13.92 -19.74
N LEU A 58 -13.98 -12.75 -20.10
CA LEU A 58 -14.58 -12.53 -21.43
C LEU A 58 -13.53 -12.31 -22.51
N MET A 59 -12.52 -11.48 -22.24
CA MET A 59 -11.43 -11.19 -23.19
C MET A 59 -10.28 -12.20 -23.12
N GLY A 60 -10.26 -13.09 -22.13
CA GLY A 60 -9.25 -14.15 -21.99
C GLY A 60 -7.81 -13.64 -21.83
N GLN A 61 -7.62 -12.43 -21.27
CA GLN A 61 -6.28 -11.89 -21.06
C GLN A 61 -5.48 -12.73 -20.06
N LYS A 62 -4.19 -12.93 -20.34
CA LYS A 62 -3.28 -13.59 -19.40
C LYS A 62 -2.86 -12.60 -18.30
N SER A 63 -2.82 -13.07 -17.06
CA SER A 63 -2.27 -12.31 -15.94
C SER A 63 -0.78 -12.01 -16.14
N GLY A 64 -0.37 -10.77 -15.92
CA GLY A 64 1.02 -10.34 -15.93
C GLY A 64 1.51 -9.90 -14.55
N SER A 65 2.59 -9.09 -14.53
CA SER A 65 3.23 -8.62 -13.29
C SER A 65 3.68 -9.80 -12.41
N ASP A 66 3.37 -9.77 -11.12
CA ASP A 66 3.87 -10.74 -10.13
C ASP A 66 2.98 -12.00 -10.03
N ILE A 67 1.81 -12.00 -10.66
CA ILE A 67 0.86 -13.12 -10.61
C ILE A 67 1.47 -14.46 -11.08
N PRO A 68 2.27 -14.55 -12.16
CA PRO A 68 2.92 -15.80 -12.54
C PRO A 68 3.80 -16.37 -11.41
N VAL A 69 4.52 -15.51 -10.68
CA VAL A 69 5.34 -15.90 -9.53
C VAL A 69 4.46 -16.40 -8.38
N PHE A 70 3.32 -15.75 -8.14
CA PHE A 70 2.38 -16.18 -7.07
C PHE A 70 1.74 -17.51 -7.42
N TYR A 71 1.36 -17.69 -8.68
CA TYR A 71 0.71 -18.89 -9.15
C TYR A 71 1.63 -20.10 -9.07
N ASP A 72 2.88 -19.96 -9.50
CA ASP A 72 3.90 -21.00 -9.38
C ASP A 72 4.11 -21.41 -7.91
N ALA A 73 4.35 -20.43 -7.02
CA ALA A 73 4.50 -20.69 -5.60
C ALA A 73 3.24 -21.32 -4.95
N ALA A 74 2.05 -20.94 -5.40
CA ALA A 74 0.80 -21.50 -4.92
C ALA A 74 0.58 -22.95 -5.38
N LEU A 75 1.01 -23.32 -6.59
CA LEU A 75 0.96 -24.70 -7.07
C LEU A 75 1.85 -25.62 -6.23
N HIS A 76 3.07 -25.17 -5.90
CA HIS A 76 3.95 -25.90 -4.98
C HIS A 76 3.32 -26.02 -3.58
N ALA A 77 2.77 -24.93 -3.04
CA ALA A 77 2.06 -24.95 -1.76
C ALA A 77 0.85 -25.91 -1.75
N MET A 78 0.09 -26.03 -2.86
CA MET A 78 -1.01 -26.99 -2.99
C MET A 78 -0.56 -28.45 -2.95
N GLN A 79 0.68 -28.74 -3.34
CA GLN A 79 1.28 -30.08 -3.27
C GLN A 79 1.76 -30.44 -1.85
N GLY A 80 1.59 -29.53 -0.88
CA GLY A 80 2.05 -29.73 0.49
C GLY A 80 3.54 -29.46 0.68
N GLU A 81 4.19 -28.85 -0.31
CA GLU A 81 5.59 -28.47 -0.22
C GLU A 81 5.83 -27.34 0.78
N VAL A 82 7.06 -27.26 1.30
CA VAL A 82 7.46 -26.30 2.32
C VAL A 82 8.22 -25.14 1.68
N VAL A 83 7.68 -23.93 1.84
CA VAL A 83 8.27 -22.67 1.38
C VAL A 83 9.71 -22.50 1.89
N TYR A 84 10.61 -22.03 1.02
CA TYR A 84 12.06 -21.90 1.19
C TYR A 84 12.87 -23.21 1.35
N ARG A 85 12.20 -24.37 1.52
CA ARG A 85 12.86 -25.67 1.47
C ARG A 85 12.77 -26.28 0.07
N ASP A 86 11.54 -26.33 -0.43
CA ASP A 86 11.17 -27.07 -1.64
C ASP A 86 10.96 -26.10 -2.82
N PHE A 87 10.40 -24.92 -2.55
CA PHE A 87 10.23 -23.84 -3.54
C PHE A 87 10.54 -22.47 -2.94
N TRP A 88 10.83 -21.48 -3.79
CA TRP A 88 11.21 -20.14 -3.37
C TRP A 88 10.08 -19.12 -3.60
N THR A 89 10.01 -18.10 -2.75
CA THR A 89 9.10 -16.95 -2.92
C THR A 89 9.74 -15.67 -2.37
N PRO A 90 9.47 -14.50 -2.96
CA PRO A 90 9.93 -13.22 -2.39
C PRO A 90 9.06 -12.73 -1.22
N TYR A 91 7.95 -13.44 -0.94
CA TYR A 91 6.94 -13.08 0.07
C TYR A 91 7.18 -13.76 1.40
N SER A 92 6.33 -13.43 2.38
CA SER A 92 6.33 -14.06 3.70
C SER A 92 5.85 -15.51 3.64
N PRO A 93 6.23 -16.35 4.62
CA PRO A 93 6.07 -17.79 4.53
C PRO A 93 4.63 -18.29 4.33
N LEU A 94 3.63 -17.62 4.90
CA LEU A 94 2.24 -18.06 4.74
C LEU A 94 1.55 -17.52 3.48
N PHE A 95 2.17 -16.57 2.78
CA PHE A 95 1.57 -15.96 1.59
C PHE A 95 1.24 -16.99 0.49
N PRO A 96 2.16 -17.89 0.06
CA PRO A 96 1.87 -18.87 -0.98
C PRO A 96 0.69 -19.79 -0.64
N TYR A 97 0.57 -20.19 0.63
CA TYR A 97 -0.52 -21.04 1.12
C TYR A 97 -1.86 -20.32 1.08
N VAL A 98 -1.90 -19.03 1.41
CA VAL A 98 -3.13 -18.23 1.33
C VAL A 98 -3.55 -18.04 -0.13
N THR A 99 -2.60 -17.88 -1.05
CA THR A 99 -2.90 -17.76 -2.47
C THR A 99 -3.48 -19.03 -3.09
N THR A 100 -3.44 -20.17 -2.39
CA THR A 100 -4.10 -21.41 -2.85
C THR A 100 -5.61 -21.40 -2.70
N LEU A 101 -6.20 -20.52 -1.88
CA LEU A 101 -7.61 -20.62 -1.45
C LEU A 101 -8.63 -20.77 -2.59
N LEU A 102 -8.39 -20.14 -3.74
CA LEU A 102 -9.30 -20.20 -4.90
C LEU A 102 -8.89 -21.23 -5.96
N LEU A 103 -7.66 -21.74 -5.91
CA LEU A 103 -7.12 -22.65 -6.93
C LEU A 103 -7.84 -24.01 -7.01
N PRO A 104 -8.29 -24.63 -5.91
CA PRO A 104 -9.08 -25.87 -5.98
C PRO A 104 -10.38 -25.73 -6.79
N PHE A 105 -10.97 -24.53 -6.83
CA PHE A 105 -12.22 -24.26 -7.56
C PHE A 105 -11.95 -23.79 -8.98
N TRP A 106 -10.84 -23.08 -9.18
CA TRP A 106 -10.45 -22.55 -10.48
C TRP A 106 -8.93 -22.51 -10.58
N ASN A 107 -8.35 -23.57 -11.14
CA ASN A 107 -6.91 -23.70 -11.29
C ASN A 107 -6.39 -22.82 -12.44
N SER A 108 -6.24 -21.53 -12.15
CA SER A 108 -5.80 -20.51 -13.11
C SER A 108 -5.08 -19.37 -12.37
N PRO A 109 -4.04 -18.75 -12.95
CA PRO A 109 -3.45 -17.52 -12.41
C PRO A 109 -4.48 -16.41 -12.15
N ASN A 110 -5.55 -16.38 -12.95
CA ASN A 110 -6.62 -15.38 -12.82
C ASN A 110 -7.44 -15.57 -11.52
N ALA A 111 -7.44 -16.75 -10.91
CA ALA A 111 -8.04 -16.96 -9.60
C ALA A 111 -7.26 -16.22 -8.49
N ILE A 112 -5.93 -16.08 -8.63
CA ILE A 112 -5.14 -15.29 -7.69
C ILE A 112 -5.45 -13.80 -7.86
N VAL A 113 -5.59 -13.30 -9.09
CA VAL A 113 -6.05 -11.91 -9.33
C VAL A 113 -7.39 -11.67 -8.64
N LEU A 114 -8.35 -12.60 -8.76
CA LEU A 114 -9.63 -12.51 -8.06
C LEU A 114 -9.44 -12.46 -6.55
N LEU A 115 -8.57 -13.31 -5.98
CA LEU A 115 -8.25 -13.27 -4.55
C LEU A 115 -7.71 -11.90 -4.12
N MET A 116 -6.81 -11.29 -4.91
CA MET A 116 -6.27 -9.95 -4.61
C MET A 116 -7.37 -8.89 -4.56
N ILE A 117 -8.32 -8.94 -5.51
CA ILE A 117 -9.48 -8.05 -5.55
C ILE A 117 -10.38 -8.28 -4.33
N LEU A 118 -10.67 -9.54 -3.98
CA LEU A 118 -11.49 -9.85 -2.81
C LEU A 118 -10.83 -9.33 -1.52
N MET A 119 -9.51 -9.44 -1.41
CA MET A 119 -8.76 -8.93 -0.26
C MET A 119 -8.70 -7.39 -0.21
N GLU A 120 -8.65 -6.68 -1.34
CA GLU A 120 -8.90 -5.23 -1.41
C GLU A 120 -10.30 -4.90 -0.86
N GLY A 121 -11.31 -5.68 -1.25
CA GLY A 121 -12.69 -5.54 -0.77
C GLY A 121 -12.81 -5.76 0.75
N VAL A 122 -12.12 -6.76 1.30
CA VAL A 122 -12.06 -6.99 2.75
C VAL A 122 -11.35 -5.83 3.45
N ALA A 123 -10.22 -5.34 2.92
CA ALA A 123 -9.50 -4.20 3.47
C ALA A 123 -10.39 -2.93 3.49
N LEU A 124 -11.13 -2.67 2.41
CA LEU A 124 -12.09 -1.58 2.31
C LEU A 124 -13.21 -1.72 3.35
N TRP A 125 -13.79 -2.91 3.49
CA TRP A 125 -14.88 -3.17 4.43
C TRP A 125 -14.42 -3.02 5.89
N LEU A 126 -13.24 -3.57 6.24
CA LEU A 126 -12.66 -3.41 7.58
C LEU A 126 -12.34 -1.95 7.86
N THR A 127 -11.79 -1.21 6.89
CA THR A 127 -11.52 0.23 7.01
C THR A 127 -12.82 1.01 7.24
N TRP A 128 -13.86 0.75 6.46
CA TRP A 128 -15.17 1.34 6.66
C TRP A 128 -15.69 1.08 8.08
N ARG A 129 -15.63 -0.18 8.53
CA ARG A 129 -16.09 -0.56 9.86
C ARG A 129 -15.29 0.11 10.98
N ALA A 130 -13.97 0.19 10.84
CA ALA A 130 -13.07 0.75 11.84
C ALA A 130 -13.23 2.26 12.00
N TYR A 131 -13.51 2.97 10.90
CA TYR A 131 -13.38 4.42 10.87
C TYR A 131 -14.69 5.19 10.68
N ARG A 132 -15.82 4.53 10.36
CA ARG A 132 -17.09 5.22 10.04
C ARG A 132 -17.61 6.17 11.13
N THR A 133 -17.23 5.95 12.39
CA THR A 133 -17.55 6.82 13.53
C THR A 133 -16.39 7.76 13.91
N GLU A 134 -15.18 7.47 13.46
CA GLU A 134 -13.96 8.19 13.86
C GLU A 134 -13.59 9.32 12.91
N ILE A 135 -13.90 9.16 11.61
CA ILE A 135 -13.45 10.04 10.53
C ILE A 135 -14.64 10.63 9.79
N ARG A 136 -14.73 11.97 9.79
CA ARG A 136 -15.77 12.69 9.05
C ARG A 136 -15.53 12.60 7.54
N GLY A 137 -16.62 12.39 6.80
CA GLY A 137 -16.56 12.28 5.34
C GLY A 137 -15.86 11.00 4.86
N LEU A 138 -15.76 9.97 5.71
CA LEU A 138 -15.15 8.69 5.35
C LEU A 138 -15.77 8.10 4.08
N PHE A 139 -17.09 8.24 3.91
CA PHE A 139 -17.80 7.69 2.75
C PHE A 139 -17.26 8.26 1.43
N LEU A 140 -17.11 9.59 1.35
CA LEU A 140 -16.52 10.26 0.20
C LEU A 140 -15.06 9.82 -0.03
N ARG A 141 -14.28 9.66 1.05
CA ARG A 141 -12.88 9.21 0.98
C ARG A 141 -12.76 7.79 0.44
N MET A 142 -13.64 6.87 0.86
CA MET A 142 -13.69 5.50 0.35
C MET A 142 -14.20 5.42 -1.09
N LEU A 143 -15.18 6.25 -1.47
CA LEU A 143 -15.60 6.37 -2.86
C LEU A 143 -14.47 6.89 -3.74
N THR A 144 -13.74 7.91 -3.27
CA THR A 144 -12.58 8.46 -3.96
C THR A 144 -11.50 7.39 -4.14
N TYR A 145 -11.21 6.59 -3.12
CA TYR A 145 -10.28 5.44 -3.23
C TYR A 145 -10.69 4.46 -4.33
N LEU A 146 -11.97 4.09 -4.39
CA LEU A 146 -12.47 3.15 -5.40
C LEU A 146 -12.37 3.70 -6.82
N THR A 147 -12.53 5.01 -7.00
CA THR A 147 -12.42 5.67 -8.31
C THR A 147 -11.00 6.03 -8.73
N LEU A 148 -10.03 6.02 -7.81
CA LEU A 148 -8.64 6.29 -8.14
C LEU A 148 -8.12 5.22 -9.11
N VAL A 149 -7.39 5.70 -10.13
CA VAL A 149 -6.83 4.80 -11.15
C VAL A 149 -5.71 3.91 -10.62
N GLY A 150 -4.96 4.37 -9.62
CA GLY A 150 -3.88 3.60 -8.98
C GLY A 150 -4.39 2.27 -8.43
N PRO A 151 -5.27 2.27 -7.41
CA PRO A 151 -5.85 1.06 -6.85
C PRO A 151 -6.54 0.19 -7.90
N MET A 152 -7.28 0.80 -8.83
CA MET A 152 -7.95 0.05 -9.92
C MET A 152 -6.96 -0.74 -10.76
N VAL A 153 -5.90 -0.11 -11.26
CA VAL A 153 -4.96 -0.79 -12.17
C VAL A 153 -4.01 -1.70 -11.41
N LEU A 154 -3.51 -1.28 -10.24
CA LEU A 154 -2.59 -2.10 -9.45
C LEU A 154 -3.28 -3.37 -8.93
N CYS A 155 -4.53 -3.28 -8.46
CA CYS A 155 -5.25 -4.44 -7.99
C CYS A 155 -5.83 -5.28 -9.14
N VAL A 156 -6.65 -4.69 -10.01
CA VAL A 156 -7.40 -5.46 -11.01
C VAL A 156 -6.52 -5.95 -12.14
N LEU A 157 -5.65 -5.09 -12.69
CA LEU A 157 -4.82 -5.46 -13.85
C LEU A 157 -3.43 -5.96 -13.45
N GLY A 158 -2.91 -5.47 -12.33
CA GLY A 158 -1.59 -5.80 -11.81
C GLY A 158 -1.59 -6.96 -10.83
N GLY A 159 -2.74 -7.30 -10.24
CA GLY A 159 -2.83 -8.37 -9.26
C GLY A 159 -1.96 -8.13 -8.02
N GLN A 160 -1.74 -6.87 -7.65
CA GLN A 160 -0.85 -6.51 -6.53
C GLN A 160 -1.51 -6.80 -5.18
N GLU A 161 -0.70 -7.30 -4.25
CA GLU A 161 -1.08 -7.72 -2.89
C GLU A 161 -0.78 -6.67 -1.81
N ASP A 162 -0.09 -5.58 -2.14
CA ASP A 162 0.38 -4.57 -1.17
C ASP A 162 -0.70 -4.06 -0.19
N ILE A 163 -1.96 -3.95 -0.67
CA ILE A 163 -3.09 -3.51 0.15
C ILE A 163 -3.41 -4.46 1.32
N TRP A 164 -2.97 -5.72 1.25
CA TRP A 164 -3.12 -6.69 2.33
C TRP A 164 -2.43 -6.22 3.59
N MET A 165 -1.34 -5.44 3.48
CA MET A 165 -0.70 -4.86 4.66
C MET A 165 -1.67 -3.93 5.40
N TRP A 166 -2.38 -3.06 4.68
CA TRP A 166 -3.36 -2.16 5.29
C TRP A 166 -4.58 -2.90 5.86
N LEU A 167 -4.95 -4.07 5.31
CA LEU A 167 -5.97 -4.94 5.91
C LEU A 167 -5.64 -5.22 7.38
N PHE A 168 -4.38 -5.58 7.69
CA PHE A 168 -3.94 -5.79 9.07
C PHE A 168 -3.88 -4.49 9.88
N GLY A 169 -3.59 -3.34 9.26
CA GLY A 169 -3.70 -2.03 9.90
C GLY A 169 -5.14 -1.69 10.32
N ALA A 170 -6.13 -1.92 9.45
CA ALA A 170 -7.53 -1.74 9.79
C ALA A 170 -8.01 -2.75 10.84
N LEU A 171 -7.55 -4.00 10.75
CA LEU A 171 -7.85 -5.05 11.74
C LEU A 171 -7.30 -4.69 13.12
N SER A 172 -6.09 -4.15 13.21
CA SER A 172 -5.49 -3.79 14.50
C SER A 172 -6.31 -2.70 15.22
N VAL A 173 -6.87 -1.75 14.47
CA VAL A 173 -7.78 -0.74 15.01
C VAL A 173 -9.08 -1.36 15.49
N LEU A 174 -9.70 -2.27 14.73
CA LEU A 174 -10.94 -2.93 15.14
C LEU A 174 -10.77 -3.75 16.42
N VAL A 175 -9.66 -4.50 16.53
CA VAL A 175 -9.41 -5.30 17.74
C VAL A 175 -9.07 -4.39 18.92
N TRP A 176 -8.31 -3.31 18.70
CA TRP A 176 -8.05 -2.30 19.73
C TRP A 176 -9.34 -1.63 20.22
N GLN A 177 -10.24 -1.22 19.32
CA GLN A 177 -11.53 -0.61 19.68
C GLN A 177 -12.42 -1.54 20.52
N ARG A 178 -12.29 -2.87 20.34
CA ARG A 178 -13.05 -3.86 21.12
C ARG A 178 -12.42 -4.22 22.46
N THR A 179 -11.09 -4.25 22.52
CA THR A 179 -10.36 -4.84 23.66
C THR A 179 -9.68 -3.79 24.54
N GLY A 180 -9.37 -2.60 24.00
CA GLY A 180 -8.54 -1.60 24.66
C GLY A 180 -7.12 -2.08 24.95
N ASP A 181 -6.67 -3.17 24.34
CA ASP A 181 -5.45 -3.87 24.71
C ASP A 181 -4.42 -3.89 23.58
N SER A 182 -3.22 -3.36 23.88
CA SER A 182 -2.09 -3.33 22.96
C SER A 182 -1.53 -4.72 22.62
N LEU A 183 -1.84 -5.76 23.42
CA LEU A 183 -1.48 -7.15 23.10
C LEU A 183 -1.97 -7.57 21.72
N TRP A 184 -3.23 -7.29 21.42
CA TRP A 184 -3.82 -7.70 20.15
C TRP A 184 -3.30 -6.90 18.96
N ILE A 185 -2.85 -5.66 19.18
CA ILE A 185 -2.14 -4.89 18.15
C ILE A 185 -0.85 -5.62 17.76
N GLY A 186 -0.11 -6.14 18.75
CA GLY A 186 1.12 -6.92 18.54
C GLY A 186 0.86 -8.23 17.79
N VAL A 187 -0.19 -8.96 18.19
CA VAL A 187 -0.62 -10.19 17.48
C VAL A 187 -0.94 -9.89 16.02
N VAL A 188 -1.75 -8.87 15.74
CA VAL A 188 -2.15 -8.50 14.37
C VAL A 188 -0.97 -8.07 13.52
N LEU A 189 -0.02 -7.31 14.08
CA LEU A 189 1.18 -6.90 13.32
C LEU A 189 2.13 -8.07 13.04
N ALA A 190 2.26 -9.02 13.97
CA ALA A 190 3.00 -10.26 13.71
C ALA A 190 2.34 -11.10 12.60
N LEU A 191 1.01 -11.19 12.59
CA LEU A 191 0.29 -11.84 11.49
C LEU A 191 0.52 -11.11 10.15
N ALA A 192 0.53 -9.78 10.13
CA ALA A 192 0.85 -9.02 8.92
C ALA A 192 2.21 -9.43 8.32
N LEU A 193 3.23 -9.57 9.18
CA LEU A 193 4.57 -10.01 8.78
C LEU A 193 4.60 -11.42 8.22
N ILE A 194 3.77 -12.34 8.73
CA ILE A 194 3.79 -13.74 8.35
C ILE A 194 2.98 -13.97 7.06
N PHE A 195 1.91 -13.19 6.84
CA PHE A 195 0.95 -13.38 5.75
C PHE A 195 1.18 -12.53 4.51
N THR A 196 1.99 -11.48 4.57
CA THR A 196 2.17 -10.53 3.46
C THR A 196 3.60 -10.54 2.93
N LYS A 197 4.43 -9.63 3.42
CA LYS A 197 5.84 -9.44 3.08
C LYS A 197 6.57 -8.91 4.30
N ALA A 198 7.89 -8.72 4.21
CA ALA A 198 8.70 -8.22 5.33
C ALA A 198 8.46 -6.73 5.66
N LEU A 199 7.84 -5.94 4.79
CA LEU A 199 7.70 -4.49 4.94
C LEU A 199 6.99 -4.00 6.23
N PRO A 200 5.98 -4.69 6.81
CA PRO A 200 5.41 -4.31 8.11
C PRO A 200 6.44 -4.26 9.25
N VAL A 201 7.65 -4.82 9.08
CA VAL A 201 8.72 -4.77 10.09
C VAL A 201 9.09 -3.32 10.43
N LEU A 202 8.97 -2.42 9.45
CA LEU A 202 9.26 -1.00 9.59
C LEU A 202 8.31 -0.30 10.58
N LEU A 203 7.15 -0.90 10.88
CA LEU A 203 6.19 -0.40 11.84
C LEU A 203 6.36 -0.99 13.25
N ILE A 204 7.18 -2.02 13.46
CA ILE A 204 7.29 -2.68 14.77
C ILE A 204 7.69 -1.67 15.85
N ILE A 205 8.78 -0.93 15.61
CA ILE A 205 9.31 0.06 16.56
C ILE A 205 8.41 1.30 16.61
N PRO A 206 8.00 1.93 15.50
CA PRO A 206 7.09 3.08 15.59
C PRO A 206 5.79 2.79 16.34
N VAL A 207 5.17 1.63 16.12
CA VAL A 207 3.93 1.25 16.82
C VAL A 207 4.18 1.01 18.31
N LEU A 208 5.34 0.48 18.71
CA LEU A 208 5.74 0.37 20.13
C LEU A 208 5.65 1.72 20.85
N PHE A 209 6.07 2.78 20.18
CA PHE A 209 6.01 4.15 20.71
C PHE A 209 4.65 4.81 20.57
N LEU A 210 3.76 4.27 19.73
CA LEU A 210 2.40 4.77 19.55
C LEU A 210 1.41 4.19 20.58
N VAL A 211 1.55 2.92 20.94
CA VAL A 211 0.60 2.22 21.82
C VAL A 211 0.71 2.67 23.29
N GLU A 212 -0.37 2.49 24.04
CA GLU A 212 -0.42 2.83 25.47
C GLU A 212 0.35 1.85 26.35
N LYS A 213 0.24 0.54 26.08
CA LYS A 213 0.84 -0.55 26.88
C LYS A 213 1.93 -1.29 26.08
N PRO A 214 3.15 -0.72 25.96
CA PRO A 214 4.20 -1.25 25.08
C PRO A 214 4.62 -2.69 25.41
N LEU A 215 4.68 -3.05 26.69
CA LEU A 215 5.01 -4.42 27.12
C LEU A 215 3.97 -5.44 26.63
N ARG A 216 2.68 -5.10 26.66
CA ARG A 216 1.62 -5.98 26.16
C ARG A 216 1.73 -6.14 24.65
N TYR A 217 2.04 -5.07 23.94
CA TYR A 217 2.30 -5.12 22.49
C TYR A 217 3.50 -6.03 22.14
N ILE A 218 4.63 -5.90 22.85
CA ILE A 218 5.79 -6.79 22.69
C ILE A 218 5.40 -8.25 22.97
N LEU A 219 4.63 -8.49 24.03
CA LEU A 219 4.15 -9.83 24.34
C LEU A 219 3.27 -10.39 23.21
N GLY A 220 2.39 -9.58 22.62
CA GLY A 220 1.58 -9.98 21.46
C GLY A 220 2.42 -10.33 20.24
N LEU A 221 3.46 -9.54 19.94
CA LEU A 221 4.43 -9.85 18.89
C LEU A 221 5.15 -11.17 19.20
N ALA A 222 5.59 -11.37 20.44
CA ALA A 222 6.35 -12.56 20.83
C ALA A 222 5.51 -13.84 20.78
N ILE A 223 4.26 -13.81 21.27
CA ILE A 223 3.35 -14.98 21.29
C ILE A 223 3.07 -15.51 19.89
N THR A 224 3.06 -14.64 18.87
CA THR A 224 2.77 -15.04 17.48
C THR A 224 4.06 -15.24 16.69
N GLY A 225 5.01 -14.31 16.82
CA GLY A 225 6.23 -14.25 16.04
C GLY A 225 7.28 -15.27 16.45
N LEU A 226 7.48 -15.54 17.75
CA LEU A 226 8.48 -16.51 18.20
C LEU A 226 8.12 -17.95 17.80
N PRO A 227 6.86 -18.42 17.95
CA PRO A 227 6.49 -19.74 17.44
C PRO A 227 6.64 -19.84 15.93
N ALA A 228 6.21 -18.82 15.17
CA ALA A 228 6.37 -18.81 13.71
C ALA A 228 7.84 -18.87 13.30
N LEU A 229 8.70 -18.08 13.93
CA LEU A 229 10.15 -18.09 13.69
C LEU A 229 10.77 -19.44 14.07
N GLY A 230 10.41 -20.01 15.22
CA GLY A 230 10.88 -21.33 15.65
C GLY A 230 10.53 -22.43 14.65
N ILE A 231 9.29 -22.43 14.14
CA ILE A 231 8.84 -23.36 13.10
C ILE A 231 9.63 -23.15 11.80
N LEU A 232 9.82 -21.90 11.35
CA LEU A 232 10.59 -21.60 10.14
C LEU A 232 12.04 -22.08 10.27
N VAL A 233 12.72 -21.75 11.36
CA VAL A 233 14.11 -22.18 11.59
C VAL A 233 14.20 -23.71 11.66
N ALA A 234 13.25 -24.38 12.30
CA ALA A 234 13.23 -25.84 12.39
C ALA A 234 13.02 -26.52 11.02
N LEU A 235 12.19 -25.93 10.15
CA LEU A 235 11.86 -26.50 8.84
C LEU A 235 12.89 -26.18 7.76
N VAL A 236 13.45 -24.96 7.77
CA VAL A 236 14.23 -24.43 6.63
C VAL A 236 15.58 -23.82 7.02
N GLY A 237 15.96 -23.84 8.29
CA GLY A 237 17.20 -23.25 8.78
C GLY A 237 17.24 -21.73 8.53
N THR A 238 18.30 -21.24 7.89
CA THR A 238 18.47 -19.83 7.54
C THR A 238 17.90 -19.44 6.17
N LYS A 239 17.36 -20.39 5.39
CA LYS A 239 16.86 -20.13 4.04
C LYS A 239 15.68 -19.14 4.00
N PHE A 240 14.98 -18.92 5.10
CA PHE A 240 13.92 -17.90 5.17
C PHE A 240 14.44 -16.46 4.97
N THR A 241 15.76 -16.23 5.02
CA THR A 241 16.36 -14.91 4.75
C THR A 241 16.56 -14.63 3.26
N THR A 242 16.35 -15.60 2.36
CA THR A 242 16.56 -15.40 0.92
C THR A 242 15.79 -14.21 0.32
N PRO A 243 14.56 -13.86 0.74
CA PRO A 243 13.90 -12.64 0.26
C PRO A 243 14.71 -11.34 0.47
N MET A 244 15.65 -11.31 1.42
CA MET A 244 16.52 -10.15 1.65
C MET A 244 17.45 -9.85 0.47
N SER A 245 17.83 -10.84 -0.36
CA SER A 245 18.68 -10.60 -1.53
C SER A 245 17.97 -9.78 -2.60
N ILE A 246 16.64 -9.89 -2.73
CA ILE A 246 15.85 -9.06 -3.65
C ILE A 246 15.85 -7.60 -3.20
N ALA A 247 15.91 -7.35 -1.89
CA ALA A 247 15.99 -6.00 -1.37
C ALA A 247 17.30 -5.29 -1.78
N GLU A 248 18.32 -6.04 -2.23
CA GLU A 248 19.56 -5.49 -2.75
C GLU A 248 19.44 -4.99 -4.20
N LEU A 249 18.40 -5.39 -4.93
CA LEU A 249 18.14 -4.89 -6.28
C LEU A 249 17.70 -3.41 -6.23
N PRO A 250 18.21 -2.56 -7.14
CA PRO A 250 17.72 -1.21 -7.30
C PRO A 250 16.40 -1.24 -8.08
N PHE A 251 15.45 -0.43 -7.62
CA PHE A 251 14.18 -0.21 -8.32
C PHE A 251 13.95 1.29 -8.46
N ALA A 252 13.01 1.68 -9.33
CA ALA A 252 12.67 3.07 -9.59
C ALA A 252 11.15 3.31 -9.52
N PRO A 253 10.70 4.52 -9.16
CA PRO A 253 11.49 5.69 -8.78
C PRO A 253 11.76 5.77 -7.28
N ASN A 254 12.90 6.35 -6.90
CA ASN A 254 13.20 6.81 -5.54
C ASN A 254 14.24 7.94 -5.54
N LEU A 255 14.62 8.41 -4.36
CA LEU A 255 15.59 9.50 -4.21
C LEU A 255 16.92 9.16 -4.90
N TRP A 256 17.37 7.91 -4.83
CA TRP A 256 18.68 7.52 -5.35
C TRP A 256 18.69 7.38 -6.87
N THR A 257 17.60 6.93 -7.49
CA THR A 257 17.50 6.87 -8.97
C THR A 257 17.36 8.26 -9.59
N VAL A 258 16.72 9.20 -8.89
CA VAL A 258 16.64 10.59 -9.34
C VAL A 258 17.94 11.36 -9.09
N LEU A 259 18.72 11.01 -8.06
CA LEU A 259 20.00 11.67 -7.81
C LEU A 259 21.17 11.05 -8.57
N SER A 260 21.03 9.83 -9.11
CA SER A 260 22.13 9.11 -9.74
C SER A 260 22.80 9.81 -10.93
N PRO A 261 22.12 10.64 -11.76
CA PRO A 261 22.82 11.43 -12.78
C PRO A 261 23.83 12.44 -12.21
N ILE A 262 23.71 12.78 -10.92
CA ILE A 262 24.58 13.71 -10.20
C ILE A 262 25.57 12.94 -9.31
N THR A 263 25.11 11.92 -8.60
CA THR A 263 25.92 11.17 -7.61
C THR A 263 26.65 9.97 -8.21
N GLY A 264 26.39 9.63 -9.47
CA GLY A 264 26.92 8.44 -10.13
C GLY A 264 26.23 7.15 -9.72
N ASP A 265 26.83 6.03 -10.10
CA ASP A 265 26.29 4.68 -9.87
C ASP A 265 26.35 4.28 -8.40
N PHE A 266 25.17 4.20 -7.77
CA PHE A 266 25.03 3.84 -6.37
C PHE A 266 25.02 2.33 -6.09
N ARG A 267 25.05 1.48 -7.13
CA ARG A 267 25.01 0.01 -6.95
C ARG A 267 26.22 -0.50 -6.17
N SER A 268 27.37 0.18 -6.26
CA SER A 268 28.59 -0.14 -5.51
C SER A 268 28.45 -0.02 -3.99
N TYR A 269 27.55 0.85 -3.50
CA TYR A 269 27.26 1.05 -2.07
C TYR A 269 25.78 0.78 -1.73
N SER A 270 25.14 -0.10 -2.51
CA SER A 270 23.73 -0.47 -2.42
C SER A 270 23.31 -0.95 -1.03
N SER A 271 24.16 -1.74 -0.35
CA SER A 271 23.87 -2.23 1.01
C SER A 271 23.79 -1.11 2.06
N LEU A 272 24.69 -0.12 1.97
CA LEU A 272 24.66 1.05 2.85
C LEU A 272 23.36 1.85 2.66
N LEU A 273 22.93 2.06 1.42
CA LEU A 273 21.68 2.77 1.12
C LEU A 273 20.45 1.98 1.59
N LEU A 274 20.47 0.65 1.48
CA LEU A 274 19.39 -0.20 1.97
C LEU A 274 19.20 -0.02 3.48
N TRP A 275 20.26 -0.28 4.26
CA TRP A 275 20.19 -0.23 5.72
C TRP A 275 20.05 1.20 6.26
N GLY A 276 20.68 2.18 5.60
CA GLY A 276 20.49 3.59 5.89
C GLY A 276 19.04 4.04 5.64
N GLY A 277 18.43 3.61 4.55
CA GLY A 277 17.02 3.87 4.23
C GLY A 277 16.07 3.25 5.26
N VAL A 278 16.31 1.99 5.64
CA VAL A 278 15.55 1.29 6.71
C VAL A 278 15.67 2.04 8.03
N GLY A 279 16.90 2.35 8.45
CA GLY A 279 17.17 3.08 9.70
C GLY A 279 16.49 4.45 9.72
N LEU A 280 16.62 5.22 8.64
CA LEU A 280 16.00 6.54 8.54
C LEU A 280 14.48 6.46 8.56
N THR A 281 13.89 5.48 7.86
CA THR A 281 12.44 5.25 7.87
C THR A 281 11.94 4.94 9.27
N VAL A 282 12.61 4.03 9.99
CA VAL A 282 12.24 3.68 11.37
C VAL A 282 12.37 4.88 12.29
N VAL A 283 13.45 5.68 12.19
CA VAL A 283 13.67 6.87 13.02
C VAL A 283 12.60 7.94 12.77
N VAL A 284 12.40 8.34 11.51
CA VAL A 284 11.40 9.37 11.14
C VAL A 284 10.00 8.95 11.56
N THR A 285 9.64 7.69 11.33
CA THR A 285 8.32 7.15 11.68
C THR A 285 8.17 7.05 13.21
N THR A 286 9.21 6.66 13.95
CA THR A 286 9.17 6.60 15.43
C THR A 286 8.99 7.99 16.04
N LEU A 287 9.70 9.00 15.54
CA LEU A 287 9.49 10.39 15.96
C LEU A 287 8.05 10.84 15.66
N GLY A 288 7.53 10.50 14.49
CA GLY A 288 6.12 10.71 14.15
C GLY A 288 5.17 10.04 15.14
N ALA A 289 5.41 8.78 15.51
CA ALA A 289 4.60 8.04 16.48
C ALA A 289 4.58 8.69 17.86
N MET A 290 5.75 9.13 18.36
CA MET A 290 5.87 9.80 19.65
C MET A 290 5.06 11.11 19.68
N ILE A 291 5.11 11.89 18.60
CA ILE A 291 4.33 13.14 18.49
C ILE A 291 2.84 12.83 18.37
N LEU A 292 2.46 11.86 17.54
CA LEU A 292 1.05 11.49 17.32
C LEU A 292 0.39 10.93 18.58
N LYS A 293 1.12 10.12 19.37
CA LYS A 293 0.62 9.56 20.64
C LYS A 293 0.14 10.63 21.61
N GLN A 294 0.78 11.80 21.62
CA GLN A 294 0.41 12.91 22.50
C GLN A 294 -0.83 13.67 22.00
N ARG A 295 -1.23 13.48 20.74
CA ARG A 295 -2.20 14.34 20.05
C ARG A 295 -3.48 13.62 19.64
N MET A 296 -3.47 12.30 19.56
CA MET A 296 -4.61 11.54 19.06
C MET A 296 -4.60 10.08 19.54
N SER A 297 -5.79 9.47 19.52
CA SER A 297 -5.96 8.04 19.81
C SER A 297 -5.27 7.17 18.78
N TYR A 298 -4.96 5.92 19.16
CA TYR A 298 -4.33 4.92 18.28
C TYR A 298 -5.05 4.80 16.94
N ALA A 299 -6.39 4.71 16.96
CA ALA A 299 -7.21 4.61 15.74
C ALA A 299 -6.91 5.74 14.75
N LYS A 300 -6.91 7.00 15.21
CA LYS A 300 -6.68 8.17 14.35
C LYS A 300 -5.22 8.34 13.96
N ALA A 301 -4.30 7.94 14.83
CA ALA A 301 -2.85 8.00 14.58
C ALA A 301 -2.37 7.02 13.52
N LEU A 302 -2.91 5.80 13.53
CA LEU A 302 -2.37 4.73 12.70
C LEU A 302 -2.37 5.06 11.20
N PRO A 303 -3.44 5.58 10.56
CA PRO A 303 -3.39 5.95 9.15
C PRO A 303 -2.33 7.00 8.82
N VAL A 304 -2.12 7.97 9.71
CA VAL A 304 -1.10 9.02 9.54
C VAL A 304 0.29 8.43 9.64
N LEU A 305 0.53 7.62 10.68
CA LEU A 305 1.80 6.94 10.90
C LEU A 305 2.13 5.98 9.75
N TRP A 306 1.13 5.23 9.29
CA TRP A 306 1.22 4.29 8.17
C TRP A 306 1.61 5.02 6.88
N THR A 307 0.90 6.12 6.58
CA THR A 307 1.21 6.94 5.40
C THR A 307 2.61 7.53 5.50
N LEU A 308 3.01 8.06 6.66
CA LEU A 308 4.36 8.55 6.88
C LEU A 308 5.41 7.47 6.62
N CYS A 309 5.23 6.28 7.22
CA CYS A 309 6.17 5.18 7.09
C CYS A 309 6.39 4.78 5.63
N PHE A 310 5.30 4.47 4.92
CA PHE A 310 5.39 3.89 3.59
C PHE A 310 5.61 4.92 2.47
N CYS A 311 5.12 6.15 2.65
CA CYS A 311 5.46 7.25 1.74
C CYS A 311 6.94 7.65 1.87
N PHE A 312 7.48 7.66 3.10
CA PHE A 312 8.88 7.96 3.33
C PHE A 312 9.78 6.81 2.88
N MET A 313 9.39 5.56 3.13
CA MET A 313 10.07 4.38 2.60
C MET A 313 10.14 4.43 1.07
N MET A 314 9.00 4.68 0.40
CA MET A 314 8.96 4.79 -1.06
C MET A 314 9.88 5.90 -1.58
N PHE A 315 10.04 6.99 -0.82
CA PHE A 315 10.96 8.08 -1.14
C PHE A 315 12.44 7.70 -0.96
N ILE A 316 12.83 7.09 0.16
CA ILE A 316 14.25 6.94 0.54
C ILE A 316 14.85 5.56 0.24
N HIS A 317 14.06 4.49 0.14
CA HIS A 317 14.61 3.16 -0.09
C HIS A 317 15.03 3.00 -1.55
N LYS A 318 16.28 2.60 -1.81
CA LYS A 318 16.78 2.36 -3.18
C LYS A 318 16.06 1.23 -3.94
N ASN A 319 15.34 0.38 -3.22
CA ASN A 319 14.61 -0.77 -3.75
C ASN A 319 13.09 -0.53 -3.75
N SER A 320 12.65 0.70 -3.54
CA SER A 320 11.25 1.06 -3.73
C SER A 320 10.95 1.30 -5.21
N PHE A 321 9.71 1.01 -5.57
CA PHE A 321 9.15 1.30 -6.87
C PHE A 321 7.74 1.86 -6.72
N SER A 322 7.20 2.37 -7.82
CA SER A 322 5.95 3.11 -7.87
C SER A 322 4.73 2.34 -7.33
N ASN A 323 4.66 1.02 -7.52
CA ASN A 323 3.51 0.23 -7.04
C ASN A 323 3.36 0.25 -5.50
N TYR A 324 4.43 0.49 -4.74
CA TYR A 324 4.37 0.59 -3.28
C TYR A 324 3.46 1.72 -2.77
N ALA A 325 3.05 2.64 -3.65
CA ALA A 325 1.94 3.54 -3.37
C ALA A 325 0.69 2.79 -2.88
N PHE A 326 0.42 1.59 -3.39
CA PHE A 326 -0.76 0.80 -3.02
C PHE A 326 -0.79 0.40 -1.54
N ILE A 327 0.37 0.33 -0.88
CA ILE A 327 0.49 0.08 0.56
C ILE A 327 -0.19 1.19 1.38
N PHE A 328 -0.17 2.44 0.90
CA PHE A 328 -0.57 3.60 1.68
C PHE A 328 -1.66 4.49 1.06
N LEU A 329 -2.10 4.26 -0.18
CA LEU A 329 -3.13 5.08 -0.83
C LEU A 329 -4.45 5.13 -0.03
N MET A 330 -4.91 4.00 0.52
CA MET A 330 -6.12 3.97 1.34
C MET A 330 -5.95 4.75 2.65
N PRO A 331 -4.94 4.49 3.51
CA PRO A 331 -4.76 5.25 4.74
C PRO A 331 -4.43 6.74 4.50
N MET A 332 -3.75 7.08 3.41
CA MET A 332 -3.47 8.46 3.03
C MET A 332 -4.76 9.24 2.77
N LEU A 333 -5.75 8.60 2.11
CA LEU A 333 -7.06 9.19 1.90
C LEU A 333 -7.89 9.33 3.18
N LEU A 334 -7.58 8.61 4.26
CA LEU A 334 -8.31 8.73 5.52
C LEU A 334 -8.04 10.08 6.18
N ASN A 335 -6.77 10.44 6.35
CA ASN A 335 -6.38 11.59 7.18
C ASN A 335 -5.37 12.55 6.56
N THR A 336 -4.66 12.18 5.49
CA THR A 336 -3.60 13.04 4.92
C THR A 336 -4.12 13.96 3.83
N VAL A 337 -4.99 13.47 2.94
CA VAL A 337 -5.50 14.28 1.82
C VAL A 337 -6.77 15.02 2.21
N ASP A 338 -6.77 16.34 2.08
CA ASP A 338 -7.97 17.16 2.09
C ASP A 338 -8.60 17.23 0.70
N LEU A 339 -9.71 16.50 0.52
CA LEU A 339 -10.51 16.50 -0.71
C LEU A 339 -11.18 17.84 -1.02
N ARG A 340 -11.08 18.84 -0.13
CA ARG A 340 -11.52 20.21 -0.40
C ARG A 340 -10.46 21.02 -1.13
N SER A 341 -9.19 20.69 -0.94
CA SER A 341 -8.06 21.37 -1.58
C SER A 341 -7.89 20.89 -3.01
N ARG A 342 -8.18 21.79 -3.97
CA ARG A 342 -7.97 21.51 -5.41
C ARG A 342 -6.52 21.11 -5.72
N ARG A 343 -5.56 21.72 -5.01
CA ARG A 343 -4.13 21.42 -5.16
C ARG A 343 -3.82 19.99 -4.73
N GLN A 344 -4.29 19.57 -3.55
CA GLN A 344 -4.03 18.21 -3.07
C GLN A 344 -4.71 17.16 -3.94
N VAL A 345 -5.94 17.43 -4.40
CA VAL A 345 -6.66 16.54 -5.33
C VAL A 345 -5.91 16.44 -6.67
N ALA A 346 -5.41 17.55 -7.21
CA ALA A 346 -4.62 17.54 -8.44
C ALA A 346 -3.32 16.73 -8.29
N VAL A 347 -2.58 16.91 -7.19
CA VAL A 347 -1.35 16.14 -6.91
C VAL A 347 -1.68 14.65 -6.71
N LEU A 348 -2.76 14.33 -6.00
CA LEU A 348 -3.22 12.94 -5.82
C LEU A 348 -3.52 12.26 -7.16
N ILE A 349 -4.23 12.94 -8.05
CA ILE A 349 -4.59 12.42 -9.38
C ILE A 349 -3.33 12.21 -10.23
N LEU A 350 -2.45 13.21 -10.28
CA LEU A 350 -1.18 13.13 -11.00
C LEU A 350 -0.33 11.95 -10.49
N PHE A 351 -0.18 11.84 -9.18
CA PHE A 351 0.56 10.76 -8.53
C PHE A 351 -0.03 9.38 -8.90
N ASN A 352 -1.35 9.21 -8.80
CA ASN A 352 -2.01 7.94 -9.15
C ASN A 352 -1.89 7.58 -10.64
N ALA A 353 -1.98 8.57 -11.53
CA ALA A 353 -1.79 8.33 -12.96
C ALA A 353 -0.35 7.87 -13.25
N LEU A 354 0.65 8.56 -12.69
CA LEU A 354 2.05 8.24 -12.92
C LEU A 354 2.47 6.90 -12.32
N VAL A 355 2.00 6.57 -11.12
CA VAL A 355 2.25 5.27 -10.47
C VAL A 355 1.78 4.09 -11.33
N VAL A 356 0.78 4.29 -12.18
CA VAL A 356 0.27 3.25 -13.09
C VAL A 356 1.07 3.19 -14.40
N ILE A 357 1.47 4.35 -14.91
CA ILE A 357 2.09 4.49 -16.24
C ILE A 357 3.59 4.18 -16.16
N GLN A 358 4.30 4.83 -15.24
CA GLN A 358 5.77 4.78 -15.15
C GLN A 358 6.32 3.36 -15.03
N PRO A 359 5.85 2.46 -14.14
CA PRO A 359 6.47 1.15 -14.02
C PRO A 359 6.32 0.33 -15.31
N SER A 360 5.19 0.45 -16.01
CA SER A 360 4.99 -0.24 -17.30
C SER A 360 5.83 0.33 -18.44
N TYR A 361 6.26 1.59 -18.33
CA TYR A 361 7.18 2.21 -19.26
C TYR A 361 8.62 1.79 -18.95
N TRP A 362 9.02 1.91 -17.68
CA TRP A 362 10.32 1.50 -17.14
C TRP A 362 10.67 0.04 -17.46
N TRP A 363 9.75 -0.91 -17.19
CA TRP A 363 9.94 -2.33 -17.53
C TRP A 363 10.12 -2.60 -19.02
N ARG A 364 9.44 -1.83 -19.90
CA ARG A 364 9.59 -2.00 -21.35
C ARG A 364 10.90 -1.45 -21.89
N MET A 365 11.49 -0.49 -21.18
CA MET A 365 12.82 0.03 -21.48
C MET A 365 13.94 -0.86 -20.95
N GLY A 366 13.62 -1.96 -20.27
CA GLY A 366 14.62 -2.84 -19.67
C GLY A 366 15.13 -2.34 -18.32
N ASN A 367 14.31 -1.61 -17.56
CA ASN A 367 14.61 -1.12 -16.21
C ASN A 367 15.86 -0.24 -16.12
N PRO A 368 15.94 0.84 -16.93
CA PRO A 368 17.11 1.70 -16.92
C PRO A 368 17.34 2.35 -15.55
N ILE A 369 18.61 2.59 -15.24
CA ILE A 369 19.04 3.47 -14.13
C ILE A 369 20.02 4.45 -14.75
N PHE A 370 19.69 5.74 -14.68
CA PHE A 370 20.50 6.80 -15.32
C PHE A 370 21.56 7.28 -14.35
N THR A 371 22.84 7.03 -14.64
CA THR A 371 23.96 7.33 -13.73
C THR A 371 24.77 8.55 -14.16
N GLN A 372 24.47 9.10 -15.34
CA GLN A 372 25.10 10.28 -15.89
C GLN A 372 24.13 11.06 -16.79
N TRP A 373 24.32 12.37 -16.94
CA TRP A 373 23.46 13.22 -17.78
C TRP A 373 23.40 12.80 -19.25
N SER A 374 24.46 12.18 -19.78
CA SER A 374 24.47 11.66 -21.15
C SER A 374 23.49 10.52 -21.37
N ASP A 375 23.06 9.81 -20.32
CA ASP A 375 22.05 8.77 -20.42
C ASP A 375 20.67 9.36 -20.76
N LEU A 376 20.43 10.65 -20.46
CA LEU A 376 19.16 11.34 -20.70
C LEU A 376 19.06 11.99 -22.09
N THR A 377 20.01 11.70 -22.99
CA THR A 377 20.04 12.27 -24.34
C THR A 377 18.91 11.73 -25.24
N SER A 378 18.41 10.53 -24.96
CA SER A 378 17.27 9.98 -25.70
C SER A 378 15.95 10.52 -25.13
N MET A 379 15.00 10.85 -26.02
CA MET A 379 13.65 11.29 -25.62
C MET A 379 12.96 10.24 -24.72
N ALA A 380 13.20 8.95 -24.97
CA ALA A 380 12.60 7.89 -24.17
C ALA A 380 13.10 7.91 -22.72
N ASN A 381 14.40 8.09 -22.51
CA ASN A 381 15.03 8.20 -21.19
C ASN A 381 14.63 9.49 -20.49
N LEU A 382 14.53 10.60 -21.22
CA LEU A 382 14.07 11.88 -20.67
C LEU A 382 12.62 11.79 -20.16
N ILE A 383 11.73 11.13 -20.90
CA ILE A 383 10.34 10.91 -20.48
C ILE A 383 10.26 10.03 -19.23
N GLU A 384 11.03 8.94 -19.20
CA GLU A 384 11.14 8.06 -18.02
C GLU A 384 11.54 8.90 -16.80
N TYR A 385 12.68 9.59 -16.90
CA TYR A 385 13.26 10.34 -15.79
C TYR A 385 12.37 11.50 -15.33
N ALA A 386 11.65 12.14 -16.26
CA ALA A 386 10.66 13.15 -15.94
C ALA A 386 9.48 12.56 -15.13
N MET A 387 9.05 11.33 -15.43
CA MET A 387 8.05 10.64 -14.61
C MET A 387 8.59 10.31 -13.21
N GLU A 388 9.84 9.84 -13.10
CA GLU A 388 10.48 9.61 -11.80
C GLU A 388 10.51 10.90 -10.96
N LEU A 389 11.05 11.98 -11.52
CA LEU A 389 11.11 13.30 -10.88
C LEU A 389 9.73 13.79 -10.42
N THR A 390 8.71 13.58 -11.24
CA THR A 390 7.35 14.03 -10.92
C THR A 390 6.73 13.19 -9.80
N ILE A 391 6.95 11.86 -9.81
CA ILE A 391 6.53 10.97 -8.71
C ILE A 391 7.22 11.38 -7.41
N MET A 392 8.54 11.62 -7.46
CA MET A 392 9.31 12.08 -6.30
C MET A 392 8.83 13.44 -5.79
N GLY A 393 8.54 14.38 -6.67
CA GLY A 393 7.93 15.66 -6.31
C GLY A 393 6.58 15.52 -5.61
N CYS A 394 5.74 14.56 -6.06
CA CYS A 394 4.48 14.24 -5.39
C CYS A 394 4.70 13.63 -3.99
N LEU A 395 5.67 12.72 -3.84
CA LEU A 395 6.01 12.14 -2.53
C LEU A 395 6.51 13.22 -1.57
N VAL A 396 7.42 14.10 -2.00
CA VAL A 396 7.90 15.23 -1.20
C VAL A 396 6.73 16.14 -0.80
N TYR A 397 5.79 16.41 -1.70
CA TYR A 397 4.59 17.18 -1.40
C TYR A 397 3.76 16.55 -0.28
N PHE A 398 3.48 15.24 -0.35
CA PHE A 398 2.72 14.54 0.70
C PHE A 398 3.50 14.43 2.02
N LEU A 399 4.81 14.18 1.97
CA LEU A 399 5.68 14.17 3.15
C LEU A 399 5.74 15.53 3.83
N HIS A 400 5.83 16.62 3.06
CA HIS A 400 5.77 17.97 3.60
C HIS A 400 4.41 18.25 4.27
N HIS A 401 3.31 17.81 3.66
CA HIS A 401 1.98 17.97 4.25
C HIS A 401 1.80 17.14 5.52
N LEU A 402 2.28 15.88 5.53
CA LEU A 402 2.34 15.04 6.73
C LEU A 402 3.15 15.71 7.84
N TYR A 403 4.32 16.27 7.51
CA TYR A 403 5.14 17.01 8.46
C TYR A 403 4.37 18.18 9.07
N GLN A 404 3.72 19.02 8.25
CA GLN A 404 2.89 20.14 8.73
C GLN A 404 1.76 19.65 9.66
N MET A 405 1.07 18.58 9.27
CA MET A 405 -0.03 18.01 10.04
C MET A 405 0.47 17.49 11.40
N ILE A 406 1.57 16.73 11.42
CA ILE A 406 2.15 16.15 12.64
C ILE A 406 2.72 17.24 13.57
N SER A 407 3.41 18.25 13.02
CA SER A 407 4.09 19.28 13.81
C SER A 407 3.18 20.42 14.27
N HIS A 408 2.35 21.00 13.40
CA HIS A 408 1.61 22.25 13.64
C HIS A 408 0.16 22.06 14.11
N ASN A 409 -0.22 20.83 14.50
CA ASN A 409 -1.54 20.54 15.08
C ASN A 409 -2.73 20.88 14.15
N GLN A 410 -2.51 20.91 12.84
CA GLN A 410 -3.52 21.22 11.81
C GLN A 410 -4.60 20.12 11.64
N PHE A 411 -4.75 19.23 12.62
CA PHE A 411 -5.78 18.19 12.65
C PHE A 411 -7.21 18.77 12.74
N GLN A 412 -7.36 20.06 13.08
CA GLN A 412 -8.62 20.69 13.46
C GLN A 412 -9.64 20.86 12.32
N HIS A 413 -9.23 20.88 11.03
CA HIS A 413 -10.19 21.03 9.94
C HIS A 413 -10.81 19.72 9.43
N ALA A 414 -10.25 18.57 9.79
CA ALA A 414 -10.77 17.24 9.42
C ALA A 414 -11.58 16.55 10.55
N ASN A 415 -11.50 17.05 11.80
CA ASN A 415 -11.82 16.27 13.00
C ASN A 415 -12.80 16.91 14.00
N ALA A 416 -13.65 17.86 13.61
CA ALA A 416 -14.81 18.18 14.45
C ALA A 416 -15.68 16.90 14.59
N PRO A 417 -16.09 16.50 15.81
CA PRO A 417 -16.99 15.35 15.98
C PRO A 417 -18.22 15.50 15.09
N ALA A 418 -18.73 14.38 14.56
CA ALA A 418 -20.02 14.40 13.91
C ALA A 418 -21.04 14.87 14.95
N GLU A 419 -21.57 16.08 14.80
CA GLU A 419 -22.77 16.49 15.51
C GLU A 419 -23.88 15.56 15.04
N PHE A 420 -24.16 14.53 15.84
CA PHE A 420 -25.36 13.75 15.65
C PHE A 420 -26.53 14.68 15.94
N PRO A 421 -27.54 14.77 15.06
CA PRO A 421 -28.78 15.42 15.43
C PRO A 421 -29.31 14.71 16.68
N THR A 422 -29.35 15.43 17.79
CA THR A 422 -30.04 14.99 18.98
C THR A 422 -31.49 14.74 18.57
N ILE A 423 -31.91 13.48 18.65
CA ILE A 423 -33.31 13.11 18.48
C ILE A 423 -34.06 13.86 19.59
N ARG A 424 -34.82 14.88 19.22
CA ARG A 424 -35.87 15.47 20.04
C ARG A 424 -37.19 15.09 19.42
#